data_AF-A0A949ES43-F1
#
_entry.id   AF-A0A949ES43-F1
#
_cell.length_a   1.000
_cell.length_b   1.000
_cell.length_c   1.000
_cell.angle_alpha   90.00
_cell.angle_beta   90.00
_cell.angle_gamma   90.00
#
_symmetry.space_group_name_H-M   'P 1'
#
loop_
_entity.id
_entity.type
_entity.pdbx_description
1 polymer ?
#
loop_
_entity_poly.entity_id
_entity_poly.type
_entity_poly.pdbx_seq_one_letter_code
_entity_poly.pdbx_strand_id
1 'polypeptide(L)'
;MKKKIAVIVVMVASLTFLSHAHVFAGETVYRFDPATQTSRAMEFKNTFGGYKLYKSNCKSCHYRGNDKGAQYMNEDSRTMRGWNAVFFRKNARCAKDGSWANLSAEELTCVNDYLYSTAYDTWDPRTNRSCG
;
A
#
# COMPACT_ATOMS: atom_id res chain seq x y z
N MET A 1 31.67 44.87 23.17
CA MET A 1 30.56 44.73 22.19
C MET A 1 30.69 43.50 21.28
N LYS A 2 31.90 43.12 20.82
CA LYS A 2 32.12 41.97 19.91
C LYS A 2 31.58 40.61 20.41
N LYS A 3 31.65 40.33 21.72
CA LYS A 3 31.10 39.09 22.32
C LYS A 3 29.57 39.01 22.32
N LYS A 4 28.85 40.14 22.39
CA LYS A 4 27.37 40.16 22.39
C LYS A 4 26.80 39.95 20.98
N ILE A 5 27.53 40.37 19.96
CA ILE A 5 27.16 40.18 18.54
C ILE A 5 27.30 38.71 18.14
N ALA A 6 28.34 38.02 18.60
CA ALA A 6 28.54 36.59 18.31
C ALA A 6 27.41 35.69 18.86
N VAL A 7 26.86 36.01 20.04
CA VAL A 7 25.79 35.22 20.66
C VAL A 7 24.45 35.37 19.92
N ILE A 8 24.16 36.56 19.37
CA ILE A 8 22.91 36.82 18.64
C ILE A 8 22.92 36.14 17.26
N VAL A 9 24.07 36.12 16.58
CA VAL A 9 24.20 35.45 15.26
C VAL A 9 24.02 33.92 15.38
N VAL A 10 24.47 33.31 16.47
CA VAL A 10 24.31 31.86 16.72
C VAL A 10 22.85 31.48 17.04
N MET A 11 22.10 32.34 17.73
CA MET A 11 20.67 32.07 18.01
C MET A 11 19.79 32.22 16.76
N VAL A 12 20.05 33.19 15.88
CA VAL A 12 19.26 33.36 14.65
C VAL A 12 19.55 32.25 13.63
N ALA A 13 20.79 31.77 13.55
CA ALA A 13 21.14 30.63 12.70
C ALA A 13 20.52 29.30 13.18
N SER A 14 20.20 29.18 14.47
CA SER A 14 19.54 28.00 15.04
C SER A 14 18.03 27.95 14.77
N LEU A 15 17.37 29.10 14.54
CA LEU A 15 15.92 29.15 14.29
C LEU A 15 15.53 28.87 12.84
N THR A 16 16.45 28.94 11.87
CA THR A 16 16.15 28.70 10.45
C THR A 16 16.31 27.23 10.02
N PHE A 17 16.82 26.36 10.88
CA PHE A 17 16.95 24.93 10.60
C PHE A 17 15.71 24.09 10.94
N LEU A 18 14.70 24.65 11.62
CA LEU A 18 13.51 23.91 12.06
C LEU A 18 12.32 23.94 11.09
N SER A 19 12.39 24.67 9.98
CA SER A 19 11.24 24.93 9.11
C SER A 19 11.18 24.11 7.81
N HIS A 20 12.13 23.21 7.54
CA HIS A 20 12.14 22.43 6.29
C HIS A 20 11.66 20.99 6.43
N ALA A 21 11.00 20.61 7.52
CA ALA A 21 10.20 19.39 7.56
C ALA A 21 8.89 19.59 6.78
N HIS A 22 9.00 19.90 5.48
CA HIS A 22 7.91 19.62 4.56
C HIS A 22 7.82 18.10 4.48
N VAL A 23 7.01 17.52 5.37
CA VAL A 23 6.49 16.18 5.19
C VAL A 23 5.80 16.23 3.84
N PHE A 24 6.37 15.58 2.83
CA PHE A 24 5.67 15.25 1.60
C PHE A 24 4.54 14.28 1.98
N ALA A 25 3.46 14.82 2.54
CA ALA A 25 2.21 14.12 2.70
C ALA A 25 1.64 14.00 1.28
N GLY A 26 2.07 12.96 0.56
CA GLY A 26 1.38 12.53 -0.64
C GLY A 26 -0.11 12.38 -0.32
N GLU A 27 -0.95 12.74 -1.27
CA GLU A 27 -2.41 12.60 -1.14
C GLU A 27 -2.75 11.22 -0.59
N THR A 28 -3.47 11.17 0.54
CA THR A 28 -3.93 9.91 1.11
C THR A 28 -4.86 9.26 0.10
N VAL A 29 -4.45 8.10 -0.41
CA VAL A 29 -5.27 7.35 -1.36
C VAL A 29 -6.25 6.48 -0.57
N TYR A 30 -7.50 6.41 -1.04
CA TYR A 30 -8.54 5.62 -0.40
C TYR A 30 -8.97 4.44 -1.28
N ARG A 31 -9.35 3.34 -0.63
CA ARG A 31 -10.00 2.19 -1.26
C ARG A 31 -11.34 1.96 -0.60
N PHE A 32 -12.39 1.78 -1.40
CA PHE A 32 -13.67 1.33 -0.87
C PHE A 32 -13.59 -0.15 -0.49
N ASP A 33 -13.90 -0.47 0.76
CA ASP A 33 -13.97 -1.83 1.24
C ASP A 33 -15.42 -2.34 1.18
N PRO A 34 -15.75 -3.25 0.24
CA PRO A 34 -17.10 -3.76 0.11
C PRO A 34 -17.53 -4.67 1.26
N ALA A 35 -16.61 -5.21 2.07
CA ALA A 35 -16.98 -6.05 3.21
C ALA A 35 -17.52 -5.21 4.39
N THR A 36 -16.94 -4.02 4.61
CA THR A 36 -17.34 -3.12 5.70
C THR A 36 -18.20 -1.95 5.24
N GLN A 37 -18.34 -1.74 3.92
CA GLN A 37 -19.01 -0.58 3.32
C GLN A 37 -18.38 0.75 3.76
N THR A 38 -17.06 0.77 3.94
CA THR A 38 -16.33 1.97 4.39
C THR A 38 -15.20 2.36 3.45
N SER A 39 -14.85 3.64 3.50
CA SER A 39 -13.60 4.14 2.91
C SER A 39 -12.44 3.75 3.80
N ARG A 40 -11.43 3.09 3.24
CA ARG A 40 -10.18 2.73 3.94
C ARG A 40 -9.03 3.55 3.40
N ALA A 41 -8.33 4.25 4.29
CA ALA A 41 -7.09 4.95 3.96
C ALA A 41 -5.98 3.93 3.70
N MET A 42 -5.26 4.09 2.60
CA MET A 42 -4.11 3.27 2.27
C MET A 42 -2.84 3.86 2.88
N GLU A 43 -2.69 3.63 4.17
CA GLU A 43 -1.47 4.02 4.89
C GLU A 43 -0.25 3.26 4.37
N PHE A 44 0.89 3.94 4.29
CA PHE A 44 2.16 3.33 3.89
C PHE A 44 2.52 2.10 4.74
N LYS A 45 2.21 2.11 6.04
CA LYS A 45 2.41 0.96 6.93
C LYS A 45 1.67 -0.28 6.44
N ASN A 46 0.42 -0.12 5.98
CA ASN A 46 -0.45 -1.21 5.55
C ASN A 46 0.00 -1.73 4.18
N THR A 47 0.29 -0.85 3.23
CA THR A 47 0.76 -1.25 1.89
C THR A 47 2.14 -1.90 1.96
N PHE A 48 3.04 -1.42 2.81
CA PHE A 48 4.36 -2.04 3.02
C PHE A 48 4.27 -3.39 3.74
N GLY A 49 3.39 -3.52 4.75
CA GLY A 49 3.08 -4.79 5.39
C GLY A 49 2.51 -5.80 4.39
N GLY A 50 1.55 -5.35 3.58
CA GLY A 50 0.93 -6.10 2.49
C GLY A 50 1.93 -6.61 1.46
N TYR A 51 2.89 -5.78 1.05
CA TYR A 51 3.97 -6.18 0.14
C TYR A 51 4.77 -7.37 0.69
N LYS A 52 5.14 -7.34 1.98
CA LYS A 52 5.89 -8.43 2.61
C LYS A 52 5.07 -9.73 2.60
N LEU A 53 3.80 -9.64 2.98
CA LEU A 53 2.87 -10.76 3.02
C LEU A 53 2.61 -11.34 1.61
N TYR A 54 2.42 -10.48 0.61
CA TYR A 54 2.29 -10.88 -0.79
C TYR A 54 3.52 -11.64 -1.27
N LYS A 55 4.73 -11.15 -0.97
CA LYS A 55 5.97 -11.82 -1.38
C LYS A 55 6.11 -13.21 -0.79
N SER A 56 5.82 -13.38 0.49
CA SER A 56 5.98 -14.67 1.17
C SER A 56 4.85 -15.66 0.88
N ASN A 57 3.62 -15.20 0.69
CA ASN A 57 2.45 -16.07 0.59
C ASN A 57 1.92 -16.24 -0.84
N CYS A 58 1.92 -15.19 -1.66
CA CYS A 58 1.31 -15.22 -2.99
C CYS A 58 2.35 -15.45 -4.10
N LYS A 59 3.45 -14.70 -4.07
CA LYS A 59 4.56 -14.81 -5.03
C LYS A 59 5.28 -16.16 -4.99
N SER A 60 5.18 -16.89 -3.88
CA SER A 60 5.72 -18.25 -3.75
C SER A 60 5.05 -19.27 -4.67
N CYS A 61 3.87 -18.96 -5.21
CA CYS A 61 3.20 -19.72 -6.27
C CYS A 61 3.12 -18.93 -7.59
N HIS A 62 2.91 -17.63 -7.51
CA HIS A 62 2.69 -16.77 -8.68
C HIS A 62 3.99 -16.18 -9.25
N TYR A 63 4.93 -17.04 -9.68
CA TYR A 63 6.15 -16.64 -10.39
C TYR A 63 6.27 -17.28 -11.76
N ARG A 64 7.11 -16.72 -12.65
CA ARG A 64 7.30 -17.24 -14.01
C ARG A 64 8.00 -18.60 -13.94
N GLY A 65 7.48 -19.57 -14.69
CA GLY A 65 8.06 -20.92 -14.72
C GLY A 65 7.86 -21.70 -13.43
N ASN A 66 6.85 -21.37 -12.62
CA ASN A 66 6.50 -22.21 -11.47
C ASN A 66 6.01 -23.60 -11.92
N ASP A 67 6.28 -24.59 -11.08
CA ASP A 67 5.87 -25.99 -11.23
C ASP A 67 4.60 -26.33 -10.43
N LYS A 68 3.98 -25.31 -9.80
CA LYS A 68 2.83 -25.45 -8.89
C LYS A 68 1.49 -25.35 -9.60
N GLY A 69 1.49 -25.20 -10.93
CA GLY A 69 0.28 -25.02 -11.73
C GLY A 69 -0.46 -23.70 -11.48
N ALA A 70 0.16 -22.75 -10.77
CA ALA A 70 -0.39 -21.42 -10.56
C ALA A 70 -0.09 -20.56 -11.80
N GLN A 71 -1.06 -19.77 -12.25
CA GLN A 71 -0.79 -18.79 -13.31
C GLN A 71 0.22 -17.76 -12.81
N TYR A 72 1.11 -17.30 -13.68
CA TYR A 72 1.93 -16.13 -13.36
C TYR A 72 1.02 -14.94 -13.03
N MET A 73 1.30 -14.27 -11.91
CA MET A 73 0.52 -13.14 -11.46
C MET A 73 1.42 -12.19 -10.68
N ASN A 74 1.48 -10.94 -11.12
CA ASN A 74 2.11 -9.83 -10.44
C ASN A 74 1.05 -8.79 -10.03
N GLU A 75 1.45 -7.79 -9.26
CA GLU A 75 0.66 -6.64 -8.85
C GLU A 75 -0.07 -5.94 -10.01
N ASP A 76 0.55 -5.83 -11.18
CA ASP A 76 0.00 -5.21 -12.38
C ASP A 76 -0.90 -6.14 -13.22
N SER A 77 -1.13 -7.38 -12.78
CA SER A 77 -1.94 -8.35 -13.54
C SER A 77 -3.45 -8.09 -13.47
N ARG A 78 -3.88 -7.12 -12.64
CA ARG A 78 -5.29 -6.71 -12.50
C ARG A 78 -5.39 -5.21 -12.27
N THR A 79 -6.57 -4.67 -12.56
CA THR A 79 -6.96 -3.33 -12.13
C THR A 79 -7.19 -3.26 -10.62
N MET A 80 -7.23 -2.05 -10.08
CA MET A 80 -7.57 -1.73 -8.69
C MET A 80 -8.88 -2.41 -8.28
N ARG A 81 -9.92 -2.26 -9.10
CA ARG A 81 -11.22 -2.93 -8.93
C ARG A 81 -11.09 -4.45 -9.01
N GLY A 82 -10.27 -4.96 -9.92
CA GLY A 82 -10.02 -6.38 -10.11
C GLY A 82 -9.41 -7.03 -8.87
N TRP A 83 -8.41 -6.39 -8.25
CA TRP A 83 -7.83 -6.86 -6.99
C TRP A 83 -8.84 -6.82 -5.86
N ASN A 84 -9.52 -5.70 -5.68
CA ASN A 84 -10.52 -5.56 -4.62
C ASN A 84 -11.61 -6.66 -4.71
N ALA A 85 -12.03 -7.00 -5.93
CA ALA A 85 -12.99 -8.07 -6.17
C ALA A 85 -12.48 -9.47 -5.81
N VAL A 86 -11.18 -9.76 -6.00
CA VAL A 86 -10.57 -11.06 -5.64
C VAL A 86 -10.65 -11.29 -4.13
N PHE A 87 -10.26 -10.29 -3.34
CA PHE A 87 -10.26 -10.39 -1.88
C PHE A 87 -11.68 -10.36 -1.30
N PHE A 88 -12.56 -9.53 -1.85
CA PHE A 88 -13.96 -9.48 -1.41
C PHE A 88 -14.71 -10.77 -1.72
N ARG A 89 -14.67 -11.24 -2.98
CA ARG A 89 -15.42 -12.43 -3.42
C ARG A 89 -14.76 -13.74 -3.02
N LYS A 90 -13.49 -13.70 -2.57
CA LYS A 90 -12.68 -14.88 -2.25
C LYS A 90 -12.72 -15.94 -3.38
N ASN A 91 -12.71 -15.47 -4.62
CA ASN A 91 -12.97 -16.34 -5.78
C ASN A 91 -11.71 -17.01 -6.36
N ALA A 92 -10.53 -16.57 -5.92
CA ALA A 92 -9.26 -17.20 -6.27
C ALA A 92 -9.16 -18.61 -5.64
N ARG A 93 -8.47 -19.52 -6.34
CA ARG A 93 -8.27 -20.90 -5.87
C ARG A 93 -7.60 -20.95 -4.49
N CYS A 94 -6.59 -20.12 -4.27
CA CYS A 94 -5.88 -20.00 -2.99
C CYS A 94 -6.75 -19.54 -1.80
N ALA A 95 -7.88 -18.86 -2.08
CA ALA A 95 -8.85 -18.51 -1.06
C ALA A 95 -9.80 -19.68 -0.72
N LYS A 96 -9.92 -20.68 -1.60
CA LYS A 96 -10.83 -21.83 -1.48
C LYS A 96 -10.13 -23.09 -0.97
N ASP A 97 -8.84 -23.26 -1.27
CA ASP A 97 -8.06 -24.44 -0.89
C ASP A 97 -7.31 -24.30 0.45
N GLY A 98 -7.56 -23.21 1.17
CA GLY A 98 -6.95 -22.96 2.47
C GLY A 98 -5.55 -22.34 2.40
N SER A 99 -5.00 -22.03 1.22
CA SER A 99 -3.70 -21.34 1.12
C SER A 99 -3.68 -19.99 1.86
N TRP A 100 -4.84 -19.35 2.03
CA TRP A 100 -4.99 -18.12 2.81
C TRP A 100 -5.18 -18.34 4.32
N ALA A 101 -5.31 -19.59 4.80
CA ALA A 101 -5.63 -19.88 6.20
C ALA A 101 -4.53 -19.44 7.19
N ASN A 102 -3.30 -19.24 6.70
CA ASN A 102 -2.18 -18.74 7.49
C ASN A 102 -2.18 -17.21 7.66
N LEU A 103 -3.12 -16.51 7.03
CA LEU A 103 -3.26 -15.06 7.09
C LEU A 103 -4.56 -14.69 7.81
N SER A 104 -4.47 -13.78 8.78
CA SER A 104 -5.63 -13.16 9.38
C SER A 104 -6.40 -12.30 8.37
N ALA A 105 -7.64 -11.94 8.72
CA ALA A 105 -8.45 -11.04 7.90
C ALA A 105 -7.75 -9.69 7.66
N GLU A 106 -7.10 -9.11 8.68
CA GLU A 106 -6.37 -7.85 8.54
C GLU A 106 -5.13 -7.98 7.67
N GLU A 107 -4.41 -9.10 7.75
CA GLU A 107 -3.27 -9.37 6.88
C GLU A 107 -3.69 -9.51 5.42
N LEU A 108 -4.80 -10.20 5.13
CA LEU A 108 -5.39 -10.27 3.79
C LEU A 108 -5.82 -8.88 3.30
N THR A 109 -6.37 -8.05 4.19
CA THR A 109 -6.69 -6.66 3.87
C THR A 109 -5.43 -5.86 3.52
N CYS A 110 -4.33 -6.02 4.27
CA CYS A 110 -3.07 -5.36 3.95
C CYS A 110 -2.52 -5.83 2.59
N VAL A 111 -2.61 -7.13 2.27
CA VAL A 111 -2.24 -7.64 0.94
C VAL A 111 -3.09 -6.99 -0.16
N ASN A 112 -4.40 -6.85 0.05
CA ASN A 112 -5.28 -6.16 -0.88
C ASN A 112 -4.91 -4.68 -1.03
N ASP A 113 -4.62 -3.96 0.06
CA ASP A 113 -4.20 -2.56 0.02
C ASP A 113 -2.92 -2.39 -0.81
N TYR A 114 -1.94 -3.29 -0.63
CA TYR A 114 -0.72 -3.31 -1.46
C TYR A 114 -1.05 -3.53 -2.95
N LEU A 115 -1.78 -4.58 -3.29
CA LEU A 115 -2.10 -4.92 -4.68
C LEU A 115 -2.97 -3.86 -5.35
N TYR A 116 -3.88 -3.23 -4.62
CA TYR A 116 -4.69 -2.11 -5.09
C TYR A 116 -3.82 -0.87 -5.36
N SER A 117 -2.86 -0.57 -4.49
CA SER A 117 -1.96 0.58 -4.63
C SER A 117 -0.90 0.44 -5.73
N THR A 118 -0.77 -0.75 -6.34
CA THR A 118 0.24 -1.08 -7.36
C THR A 118 -0.37 -1.78 -8.58
N ALA A 119 -1.69 -1.67 -8.72
CA ALA A 119 -2.46 -2.26 -9.80
C ALA A 119 -2.14 -1.63 -11.17
N TYR A 120 -2.58 -2.31 -12.23
CA TYR A 120 -2.39 -1.88 -13.61
C TYR A 120 -2.80 -0.43 -13.89
N ASP A 121 -3.97 -0.05 -13.39
CA ASP A 121 -4.62 1.25 -13.61
C ASP A 121 -4.38 2.22 -12.45
N THR A 122 -3.42 1.92 -11.55
CA THR A 122 -3.09 2.83 -10.44
C THR A 122 -2.80 4.22 -10.97
N TRP A 123 -1.96 4.36 -12.00
CA TRP A 123 -1.54 5.66 -12.56
C TRP A 123 -2.47 6.25 -13.62
N ASP A 124 -3.60 5.60 -13.93
CA ASP A 124 -4.57 6.16 -14.88
C ASP A 124 -5.34 7.31 -14.21
N PRO A 125 -5.28 8.55 -14.75
CA PRO A 125 -5.96 9.70 -14.17
C PRO A 125 -7.49 9.59 -14.20
N ARG A 126 -8.05 8.64 -14.97
CA ARG A 126 -9.49 8.35 -15.01
C ARG A 126 -9.93 7.36 -13.95
N THR A 127 -9.00 6.73 -13.24
CA THR A 127 -9.32 5.77 -12.18
C THR A 127 -9.78 6.52 -10.94
N ASN A 128 -10.95 6.14 -10.40
CA ASN A 128 -11.43 6.72 -9.16
C ASN A 128 -10.59 6.19 -7.98
N ARG A 129 -9.71 7.05 -7.47
CA ARG A 129 -8.87 6.82 -6.28
C ARG A 129 -9.52 7.31 -4.96
N SER A 130 -10.73 7.83 -5.02
CA SER A 130 -11.55 8.19 -3.86
C SER A 130 -12.62 7.13 -3.60
N CYS A 131 -13.23 7.20 -2.41
CA CYS A 131 -14.38 6.38 -2.08
C CYS A 131 -15.67 7.11 -2.44
N GLY A 132 -15.94 7.20 -3.75
CA GLY A 132 -17.08 7.97 -4.24
C GLY A 132 -16.83 9.47 -4.24
#